data_AF-A0A8T3QU03-F1
#
_entry.id   AF-A0A8T3QU03-F1
#
_cell.length_a   1.000
_cell.length_b   1.000
_cell.length_c   1.000
_cell.angle_alpha   90.00
_cell.angle_beta   90.00
_cell.angle_gamma   90.00
#
_symmetry.space_group_name_H-M   'P 1'
#
loop_
_entity.id
_entity.type
_entity.pdbx_description
1 polymer ?
#
loop_
_entity_poly.entity_id
_entity_poly.type
_entity_poly.pdbx_seq_one_letter_code
_entity_poly.pdbx_strand_id
1 'polypeptide(L)' 'MSHLLAEIGLRLVKAGAAGVLGLILYLVLTGPLANAESVELALLCWLSAAAFIVLVETSPI' A
#
# COMPACT_ATOMS: atom_id res chain seq x y z
N MET A 1 24.61 12.78 -8.09
CA MET A 1 23.37 12.44 -8.84
C MET A 1 22.85 11.03 -8.52
N SER A 2 23.70 10.00 -8.34
CA SER A 2 23.23 8.64 -8.01
C SER A 2 22.47 8.54 -6.67
N HIS A 3 22.86 9.34 -5.67
CA HIS A 3 22.18 9.37 -4.36
C HIS A 3 20.71 9.79 -4.45
N LEU A 4 20.41 10.84 -5.23
CA LEU A 4 19.03 11.31 -5.43
C LEU A 4 18.17 10.27 -6.15
N LEU A 5 18.74 9.59 -7.15
CA LEU A 5 18.05 8.49 -7.84
C LEU A 5 17.75 7.32 -6.90
N ALA A 6 18.69 6.99 -6.01
CA ALA A 6 18.49 5.93 -5.02
C ALA A 6 17.38 6.29 -4.02
N GLU A 7 17.35 7.53 -3.50
CA GLU A 7 16.29 7.98 -2.60
C GLU A 7 14.91 8.02 -3.26
N ILE A 8 14.83 8.53 -4.49
CA ILE A 8 13.57 8.55 -5.25
C ILE A 8 13.11 7.11 -5.52
N GLY A 9 14.03 6.23 -5.92
CA GLY A 9 13.76 4.81 -6.10
C GLY A 9 13.21 4.18 -4.83
N LEU A 10 13.81 4.45 -3.67
CA LEU A 10 13.35 3.92 -2.39
C LEU A 10 11.93 4.39 -2.04
N ARG A 11 11.62 5.66 -2.29
CA ARG A 11 10.26 6.22 -2.07
C ARG A 11 9.23 5.59 -3.00
N LEU A 12 9.58 5.38 -4.26
CA LEU A 12 8.72 4.70 -5.23
C LEU A 12 8.48 3.24 -4.87
N VAL A 13 9.49 2.53 -4.36
CA VAL A 13 9.34 1.15 -3.90
C VAL A 13 8.35 1.07 -2.73
N LYS A 14 8.39 2.01 -1.78
CA LYS A 14 7.41 2.06 -0.68
C LYS A 14 5.99 2.28 -1.18
N ALA A 15 5.81 3.22 -2.12
CA ALA A 15 4.51 3.45 -2.75
C ALA A 15 4.03 2.23 -3.54
N GLY A 16 4.93 1.54 -4.24
CA GLY A 16 4.65 0.30 -4.96
C GLY A 16 4.27 -0.84 -4.02
N ALA A 17 4.97 -1.01 -2.91
CA ALA A 17 4.66 -2.00 -1.88
C ALA A 17 3.28 -1.75 -1.26
N ALA A 18 2.95 -0.49 -0.98
CA ALA A 18 1.60 -0.11 -0.55
C ALA A 18 0.54 -0.47 -1.61
N GLY A 19 0.85 -0.24 -2.89
CA GLY A 19 0.04 -0.64 -4.04
C GLY A 19 -0.27 -2.13 -4.05
N VAL A 20 0.75 -2.97 -3.94
CA VAL A 20 0.62 -4.43 -3.95
C VAL A 20 -0.16 -4.94 -2.74
N LEU A 21 0.16 -4.45 -1.53
CA LEU A 21 -0.56 -4.85 -0.32
C LEU A 21 -2.03 -4.41 -0.35
N GLY A 22 -2.30 -3.18 -0.81
CA GLY A 22 -3.66 -2.68 -0.98
C GLY A 22 -4.46 -3.49 -1.99
N LEU A 23 -3.83 -3.89 -3.11
CA LEU A 23 -4.45 -4.77 -4.11
C LEU A 23 -4.79 -6.15 -3.51
N ILE A 24 -3.87 -6.77 -2.77
CA ILE A 24 -4.11 -8.04 -2.09
C ILE A 24 -5.30 -7.91 -1.15
N LEU A 25 -5.34 -6.84 -0.34
CA LEU A 25 -6.44 -6.59 0.60
C LEU A 25 -7.78 -6.42 -0.13
N TYR A 26 -7.80 -5.66 -1.23
CA TYR A 26 -8.98 -5.46 -2.06
C TYR A 26 -9.50 -6.79 -2.62
N LEU A 27 -8.60 -7.62 -3.20
CA LEU A 27 -8.96 -8.93 -3.73
C LEU A 27 -9.50 -9.88 -2.67
N VAL A 28 -9.00 -9.80 -1.43
CA VAL A 28 -9.54 -10.58 -0.31
C VAL A 28 -10.93 -10.07 0.09
N LEU A 29 -11.15 -8.77 0.11
CA LEU A 29 -12.43 -8.18 0.50
C LEU A 29 -13.53 -8.43 -0.55
N THR A 30 -13.21 -8.34 -1.83
CA THR A 30 -14.18 -8.54 -2.92
C THR A 30 -14.32 -9.99 -3.36
N GLY A 31 -13.26 -10.79 -3.25
CA GLY A 31 -13.28 -12.22 -3.59
C GLY A 31 -13.94 -13.09 -2.51
N PRO A 32 -13.18 -13.61 -1.53
CA PRO A 32 -13.71 -14.53 -0.54
C PRO A 32 -14.72 -13.91 0.44
N LEU A 33 -14.63 -12.60 0.71
CA LEU A 33 -15.57 -11.92 1.61
C LEU A 33 -16.79 -11.34 0.86
N ALA A 34 -16.83 -11.44 -0.47
CA ALA A 34 -17.96 -11.06 -1.32
C ALA A 34 -18.52 -9.64 -1.06
N ASN A 35 -17.67 -8.68 -0.69
CA ASN A 35 -18.07 -7.28 -0.60
C ASN A 35 -18.29 -6.70 -2.00
N ALA A 36 -19.14 -5.68 -2.10
CA ALA A 36 -19.37 -4.97 -3.36
C ALA A 36 -18.07 -4.32 -3.86
N GLU A 37 -17.76 -4.54 -5.13
CA GLU A 37 -16.63 -3.90 -5.80
C GLU A 37 -16.90 -2.40 -5.94
N SER A 38 -15.95 -1.58 -5.48
CA SER A 38 -16.03 -0.13 -5.64
C SER A 38 -14.64 0.49 -5.70
N VAL A 39 -14.55 1.62 -6.40
CA VAL A 39 -13.30 2.40 -6.49
C VAL A 39 -12.93 2.95 -5.12
N GLU A 40 -13.91 3.37 -4.30
CA GLU A 40 -13.63 3.84 -2.94
C GLU A 40 -13.01 2.74 -2.09
N LEU A 41 -13.51 1.49 -2.18
CA LEU A 41 -12.94 0.36 -1.46
C LEU A 41 -11.50 0.09 -1.87
N ALA A 42 -11.20 0.12 -3.17
CA ALA A 42 -9.84 -0.06 -3.68
C ALA A 42 -8.88 1.03 -3.16
N LEU A 43 -9.32 2.29 -3.17
CA LEU A 43 -8.54 3.41 -2.64
C LEU A 43 -8.34 3.32 -1.12
N LEU A 44 -9.38 2.91 -0.38
CA LEU A 44 -9.27 2.68 1.07
C LEU A 44 -8.29 1.56 1.38
N CYS A 45 -8.33 0.44 0.65
CA CYS A 45 -7.37 -0.66 0.82
C CYS A 45 -5.93 -0.19 0.58
N TRP A 46 -5.72 0.60 -0.48
CA TRP A 46 -4.41 1.20 -0.77
C TRP A 46 -3.95 2.16 0.32
N LEU A 47 -4.82 3.06 0.78
CA LEU A 47 -4.49 4.03 1.83
C LEU A 47 -4.20 3.35 3.17
N SER A 48 -4.96 2.31 3.53
CA SER A 48 -4.72 1.51 4.73
C SER A 48 -3.37 0.78 4.67
N ALA A 49 -3.02 0.20 3.51
CA ALA A 49 -1.72 -0.42 3.32
C ALA A 49 -0.56 0.60 3.40
N ALA A 50 -0.74 1.79 2.82
CA ALA A 50 0.24 2.87 2.93
C ALA A 50 0.43 3.33 4.39
N ALA A 51 -0.67 3.52 5.12
CA ALA A 51 -0.63 3.89 6.54
C ALA A 51 0.06 2.83 7.40
N PHE A 52 -0.19 1.55 7.13
CA PHE A 52 0.49 0.45 7.80
C PHE A 52 2.01 0.48 7.59
N ILE A 53 2.48 0.67 6.34
CA ILE A 53 3.91 0.75 6.05
C ILE A 53 4.57 1.90 6.82
N VAL A 54 3.93 3.08 6.85
CA VAL A 54 4.44 4.24 7.62
C VAL A 54 4.46 3.92 9.12
N LEU A 55 3.43 3.30 9.66
CA LEU A 55 3.37 2.93 11.08
C LEU A 55 4.45 1.93 11.48
N VAL A 56 4.73 0.93 10.63
CA VAL A 56 5.79 -0.05 10.87
C VAL A 56 7.17 0.61 10.77
N GLU A 57 7.38 1.49 9.80
CA GLU A 57 8.66 2.21 9.64
C GLU A 57 8.94 3.16 10.82
N THR A 58 7.90 3.77 11.37
CA THR A 58 8.01 4.77 12.44
C THR A 58 7.92 4.17 13.84
N SER A 59 7.59 2.89 13.98
CA SER A 59 7.45 2.24 15.29
C SER A 59 8.80 1.92 15.93
N PRO A 60 8.95 2.15 17.25
CA PRO A 60 10.16 1.82 18.01
C PRO A 60 10.24 0.35 18.47
N ILE A 61 9.21 -0.46 18.21
CA ILE A 61 9.16 -1.91 18.47
C ILE A 61 9.53 -2.62 17.17
#